data_AF-A0A074ZVB4-F1
#
_entry.id   AF-A0A074ZVB4-F1
#
_cell.length_a   1.000
_cell.length_b   1.000
_cell.length_c   1.000
_cell.angle_alpha   90.00
_cell.angle_beta   90.00
_cell.angle_gamma   90.00
#
_symmetry.space_group_name_H-M   'P 1'
#
loop_
_entity.id
_entity.type
_entity.pdbx_description
1 polymer ?
#
loop_
_entity_poly.entity_id
_entity_poly.type
_entity_poly.pdbx_seq_one_letter_code
_entity_poly.pdbx_strand_id
1 'polypeptide(L)'
;MQPTRWPKANGKLMWVTGTLDPDNLKSLNPDVWSDGTFTDCSVGAVTGEIIRYTVTLEDEKLKPEYQDLDVELLTWYVSKLLSGSENGCETTAELQLTGVYETDFCDNVMDKELKNFSVRGCKEEKVHEQKVDGTTLVTYIVTISSFASNEKAYELLEELQDDLKFCKYNGHSLGYTA
;
A
#
# COMPACT_ATOMS: atom_id res chain seq x y z
N MET A 1 -9.18 -13.15 45.63
CA MET A 1 -9.65 -12.28 44.53
C MET A 1 -8.99 -12.76 43.25
N GLN A 2 -9.75 -13.40 42.37
CA GLN A 2 -9.26 -13.79 41.04
C GLN A 2 -9.19 -12.53 40.16
N PRO A 3 -8.19 -12.39 39.27
CA PRO A 3 -8.22 -11.34 38.27
C PRO A 3 -9.35 -11.64 37.29
N THR A 4 -10.22 -10.66 37.09
CA THR A 4 -11.27 -10.65 36.07
C THR A 4 -10.65 -10.94 34.71
N ARG A 5 -11.01 -12.10 34.17
CA ARG A 5 -10.78 -12.51 32.79
C ARG A 5 -11.50 -11.48 31.92
N TRP A 6 -10.75 -10.66 31.20
CA TRP A 6 -11.31 -9.86 30.11
C TRP A 6 -12.03 -10.83 29.16
N PRO A 7 -13.26 -10.51 28.69
CA PRO A 7 -13.92 -11.35 27.71
C PRO A 7 -12.99 -11.42 26.50
N LYS A 8 -12.71 -12.65 26.02
CA LYS A 8 -12.10 -12.83 24.70
C LYS A 8 -13.04 -12.15 23.71
N ALA A 9 -12.70 -10.96 23.25
CA ALA A 9 -13.28 -10.45 22.02
C ALA A 9 -12.81 -11.43 20.94
N ASN A 10 -13.76 -12.12 20.29
CA ASN A 10 -13.45 -13.23 19.39
C ASN A 10 -12.92 -12.76 18.01
N GLY A 11 -12.69 -11.47 17.81
CA GLY A 11 -12.15 -10.90 16.58
C GLY A 11 -10.68 -10.48 16.64
N LYS A 12 -10.02 -10.52 15.48
CA LYS A 12 -8.67 -10.01 15.23
C LYS A 12 -8.73 -8.51 14.94
N LEU A 13 -7.88 -7.74 15.63
CA LEU A 13 -7.75 -6.31 15.40
C LEU A 13 -6.83 -6.04 14.20
N MET A 14 -7.34 -5.34 13.19
CA MET A 14 -6.62 -5.06 11.95
C MET A 14 -6.47 -3.55 11.71
N TRP A 15 -5.34 -3.16 11.14
CA TRP A 15 -5.06 -1.77 10.75
C TRP A 15 -5.26 -1.60 9.25
N VAL A 16 -6.01 -0.57 8.87
CA VAL A 16 -6.34 -0.27 7.48
C VAL A 16 -6.23 1.23 7.26
N THR A 17 -5.92 1.66 6.04
CA THR A 17 -5.87 3.08 5.64
C THR A 17 -6.88 3.34 4.54
N GLY A 18 -7.42 4.55 4.49
CA GLY A 18 -8.34 5.01 3.46
C GLY A 18 -8.59 6.51 3.58
N THR A 19 -9.55 7.05 2.85
CA THR A 19 -9.84 8.49 2.79
C THR A 19 -11.25 8.85 3.28
N LEU A 20 -12.09 7.85 3.57
CA LEU A 20 -13.49 8.02 3.95
C LEU A 20 -13.68 7.94 5.47
N ASP A 21 -14.61 8.68 6.08
CA ASP A 21 -14.91 8.40 7.49
C ASP A 21 -15.50 6.98 7.69
N PRO A 22 -15.52 6.44 8.92
CA PRO A 22 -16.01 5.08 9.19
C PRO A 22 -17.44 4.79 8.73
N ASP A 23 -18.32 5.78 8.74
CA ASP A 23 -19.73 5.57 8.35
C ASP A 23 -19.83 5.46 6.82
N ASN A 24 -19.06 6.28 6.10
CA ASN A 24 -18.92 6.19 4.66
C ASN A 24 -18.17 4.90 4.25
N LEU A 25 -17.14 4.48 4.99
CA LEU A 25 -16.45 3.19 4.76
C LEU A 25 -17.41 2.00 4.91
N LYS A 26 -18.26 2.01 5.94
CA LYS A 26 -19.28 0.96 6.15
C LYS A 26 -20.29 0.87 5.01
N SER A 27 -20.61 2.01 4.40
CA SER A 27 -21.57 2.08 3.30
C SER A 27 -21.07 1.43 2.01
N LEU A 28 -19.75 1.25 1.85
CA LEU A 28 -19.17 0.64 0.66
C LEU A 28 -19.51 -0.87 0.57
N ASN A 29 -19.53 -1.57 1.70
CA ASN A 29 -19.82 -3.00 1.77
C ASN A 29 -20.74 -3.34 2.95
N PRO A 30 -22.03 -2.96 2.92
CA PRO A 30 -22.92 -3.13 4.07
C PRO A 30 -23.08 -4.59 4.51
N ASP A 31 -22.95 -5.53 3.58
CA ASP A 31 -23.16 -6.96 3.83
C ASP A 31 -22.18 -7.53 4.86
N VAL A 32 -20.88 -7.21 4.74
CA VAL A 32 -19.83 -7.70 5.67
C VAL A 32 -19.90 -7.10 7.07
N TRP A 33 -20.63 -5.99 7.25
CA TRP A 33 -20.94 -5.42 8.57
C TRP A 33 -22.21 -6.03 9.14
N SER A 34 -23.21 -6.27 8.28
CA SER A 34 -24.50 -6.82 8.66
C SER A 34 -24.42 -8.30 9.05
N ASP A 35 -23.57 -9.08 8.37
CA ASP A 35 -23.30 -10.48 8.70
C ASP A 35 -22.32 -10.62 9.88
N GLY A 36 -21.74 -9.50 10.32
CA GLY A 36 -20.82 -9.37 11.43
C GLY A 36 -19.44 -9.96 11.17
N THR A 37 -18.98 -10.01 9.92
CA THR A 37 -17.58 -10.27 9.55
C THR A 37 -16.68 -9.15 10.09
N PHE A 38 -17.13 -7.91 10.00
CA PHE A 38 -16.57 -6.80 10.76
C PHE A 38 -17.56 -6.32 11.82
N THR A 39 -17.07 -6.15 13.05
CA THR A 39 -17.92 -5.82 14.21
C THR A 39 -17.65 -4.43 14.77
N ASP A 40 -16.50 -3.85 14.47
CA ASP A 40 -16.13 -2.49 14.87
C ASP A 40 -15.23 -1.81 13.85
N CYS A 41 -15.34 -0.49 13.77
CA CYS A 41 -14.49 0.39 12.96
C CYS A 41 -14.31 1.71 13.70
N SER A 42 -13.10 1.98 14.14
CA SER A 42 -12.75 3.22 14.83
C SER A 42 -11.61 3.95 14.12
N VAL A 43 -11.67 5.27 14.12
CA VAL A 43 -10.56 6.10 13.63
C VAL A 43 -9.41 6.00 14.61
N GLY A 44 -8.27 5.51 14.14
CA GLY A 44 -7.03 5.46 14.91
C GLY A 44 -6.20 6.73 14.72
N ALA A 45 -5.95 7.13 13.47
CA ALA A 45 -5.17 8.33 13.15
C ALA A 45 -5.68 8.99 11.87
N VAL A 46 -5.45 10.29 11.71
CA VAL A 46 -5.75 11.05 10.48
C VAL A 46 -4.48 11.79 10.06
N THR A 47 -4.12 11.72 8.78
CA THR A 47 -2.95 12.38 8.18
C THR A 47 -3.37 13.00 6.85
N GLY A 48 -3.66 14.30 6.87
CA GLY A 48 -4.28 14.98 5.72
C GLY A 48 -5.69 14.43 5.47
N GLU A 49 -5.95 14.00 4.24
CA GLU A 49 -7.21 13.33 3.85
C GLU A 49 -7.20 11.82 4.15
N ILE A 50 -6.05 11.25 4.58
CA ILE A 50 -5.93 9.82 4.86
C ILE A 50 -6.30 9.55 6.32
N ILE A 51 -7.23 8.62 6.52
CA ILE A 51 -7.66 8.11 7.81
C ILE A 51 -7.13 6.68 7.96
N ARG A 52 -6.45 6.42 9.07
CA ARG A 52 -6.11 5.08 9.54
C ARG A 52 -7.20 4.60 10.48
N TYR A 53 -7.78 3.45 10.15
CA TYR A 53 -8.79 2.79 10.96
C TYR A 53 -8.20 1.61 11.70
N THR A 54 -8.85 1.31 12.81
CA THR A 54 -8.80 0.01 13.46
C THR A 54 -10.13 -0.67 13.20
N VAL A 55 -10.09 -1.87 12.60
CA VAL A 55 -11.29 -2.70 12.41
C VAL A 55 -11.16 -3.99 13.20
N THR A 56 -12.29 -4.49 13.71
CA THR A 56 -12.35 -5.81 14.36
C THR A 56 -12.92 -6.81 13.37
N LEU A 57 -12.10 -7.79 12.98
CA LEU A 57 -12.42 -8.86 12.03
C LEU A 57 -12.75 -10.15 12.79
N GLU A 58 -13.91 -10.75 12.54
CA GLU A 58 -14.24 -12.10 13.02
C GLU A 58 -13.71 -13.14 12.02
N ASP A 59 -12.51 -13.65 12.28
CA ASP A 59 -11.76 -14.54 11.36
C ASP A 59 -12.55 -15.80 10.97
N GLU A 60 -13.30 -16.37 11.92
CA GLU A 60 -14.16 -17.54 11.71
C GLU A 60 -15.26 -17.32 10.66
N LYS A 61 -15.62 -16.06 10.35
CA LYS A 61 -16.61 -15.72 9.32
C LYS A 61 -16.01 -15.52 7.94
N LEU A 62 -14.68 -15.45 7.83
CA LEU A 62 -14.03 -15.48 6.54
C LEU A 62 -14.26 -16.83 5.87
N LYS A 63 -14.17 -16.85 4.53
CA LYS A 63 -14.16 -18.13 3.82
C LYS A 63 -12.97 -18.98 4.29
N PRO A 64 -13.08 -20.32 4.33
CA PRO A 64 -12.05 -21.19 4.90
C PRO A 64 -10.65 -20.96 4.34
N GLU A 65 -10.54 -20.58 3.06
CA GLU A 65 -9.25 -20.28 2.42
C GLU A 65 -8.54 -19.02 2.95
N TYR A 66 -9.22 -18.17 3.73
CA TYR A 66 -8.68 -16.90 4.24
C TYR A 66 -8.46 -16.86 5.76
N GLN A 67 -8.88 -17.90 6.50
CA GLN A 67 -8.85 -17.94 7.97
C GLN A 67 -7.44 -18.08 8.57
N ASP A 68 -6.48 -18.57 7.79
CA ASP A 68 -5.10 -18.82 8.24
C ASP A 68 -4.06 -18.04 7.41
N LEU A 69 -4.46 -16.92 6.81
CA LEU A 69 -3.54 -16.10 6.03
C LEU A 69 -2.48 -15.42 6.89
N ASP A 70 -1.27 -15.33 6.34
CA ASP A 70 -0.23 -14.43 6.81
C ASP A 70 -0.76 -13.00 6.90
N VAL A 71 -0.23 -12.24 7.86
CA VAL A 71 -0.77 -10.93 8.24
C VAL A 71 -0.80 -9.95 7.07
N GLU A 72 0.15 -10.03 6.15
CA GLU A 72 0.23 -9.20 4.94
C GLU A 72 -0.92 -9.51 3.96
N LEU A 73 -1.16 -10.79 3.67
CA LEU A 73 -2.25 -11.24 2.78
C LEU A 73 -3.62 -10.97 3.40
N LEU A 74 -3.73 -11.15 4.72
CA LEU A 74 -4.96 -10.86 5.44
C LEU A 74 -5.24 -9.35 5.44
N THR A 75 -4.22 -8.51 5.61
CA THR A 75 -4.37 -7.05 5.58
C THR A 75 -4.85 -6.58 4.21
N TRP A 76 -4.33 -7.16 3.13
CA TRP A 76 -4.87 -6.92 1.78
C TRP A 76 -6.34 -7.29 1.67
N TYR A 77 -6.68 -8.50 2.10
CA TYR A 77 -8.02 -9.03 1.94
C TYR A 77 -9.05 -8.24 2.75
N VAL A 78 -8.70 -7.85 3.98
CA VAL A 78 -9.50 -6.95 4.81
C VAL A 78 -9.71 -5.61 4.12
N SER A 79 -8.65 -5.04 3.56
CA SER A 79 -8.71 -3.79 2.80
C SER A 79 -9.68 -3.91 1.61
N LYS A 80 -9.63 -5.03 0.88
CA LYS A 80 -10.60 -5.34 -0.19
C LYS A 80 -12.04 -5.37 0.32
N LEU A 81 -12.31 -6.12 1.39
CA LEU A 81 -13.67 -6.26 1.93
C LEU A 81 -14.24 -4.90 2.37
N LEU A 82 -13.42 -4.06 3.00
CA LEU A 82 -13.83 -2.71 3.46
C LEU A 82 -14.07 -1.74 2.31
N SER A 83 -13.34 -1.87 1.20
CA SER A 83 -13.53 -1.02 0.02
C SER A 83 -14.86 -1.28 -0.70
N GLY A 84 -15.54 -2.40 -0.41
CA GLY A 84 -16.82 -2.80 -1.01
C GLY A 84 -16.83 -2.99 -2.52
N SER A 85 -15.70 -2.77 -3.14
CA SER A 85 -15.50 -3.12 -4.53
C SER A 85 -15.21 -4.61 -4.63
N GLU A 86 -15.61 -5.22 -5.74
CA GLU A 86 -15.04 -6.50 -6.13
C GLU A 86 -13.50 -6.38 -6.39
N ASN A 87 -12.92 -5.15 -6.39
CA ASN A 87 -11.62 -4.77 -6.98
C ASN A 87 -10.75 -3.64 -6.28
N GLY A 88 -10.50 -3.62 -4.95
CA GLY A 88 -9.28 -2.99 -4.35
C GLY A 88 -9.38 -1.69 -3.50
N CYS A 89 -8.33 -1.39 -2.72
CA CYS A 89 -8.27 -0.44 -1.58
C CYS A 89 -7.22 0.70 -1.73
N GLU A 90 -7.49 1.92 -1.22
CA GLU A 90 -6.54 3.07 -1.24
C GLU A 90 -5.48 2.99 -0.11
N THR A 91 -4.25 2.60 -0.48
CA THR A 91 -3.08 2.38 0.40
C THR A 91 -1.99 3.43 0.07
N THR A 92 -1.18 3.91 1.03
CA THR A 92 0.07 4.62 0.69
C THR A 92 0.93 3.67 -0.13
N ALA A 93 1.37 4.11 -1.30
CA ALA A 93 1.80 3.18 -2.32
C ALA A 93 3.24 3.45 -2.72
N GLU A 94 3.93 2.36 -2.96
CA GLU A 94 5.33 2.36 -3.35
C GLU A 94 5.40 2.25 -4.87
N LEU A 95 6.49 2.73 -5.45
CA LEU A 95 6.85 2.55 -6.85
C LEU A 95 8.13 1.73 -6.88
N GLN A 96 8.17 0.68 -7.68
CA GLN A 96 9.40 -0.03 -7.99
C GLN A 96 9.98 0.55 -9.27
N LEU A 97 11.19 1.09 -9.18
CA LEU A 97 11.97 1.55 -10.33
C LEU A 97 13.14 0.61 -10.56
N THR A 98 13.50 0.34 -11.81
CA THR A 98 14.72 -0.40 -12.17
C THR A 98 15.42 0.34 -13.30
N GLY A 99 16.70 0.62 -13.12
CA GLY A 99 17.49 1.36 -14.09
C GLY A 99 18.98 1.24 -13.87
N VAL A 100 19.72 2.10 -14.55
CA VAL A 100 21.18 2.17 -14.44
C VAL A 100 21.59 2.44 -13.00
N TYR A 101 22.63 1.74 -12.52
CA TYR A 101 23.13 2.00 -11.18
C TYR A 101 23.76 3.38 -11.07
N GLU A 102 23.18 4.23 -10.23
CA GLU A 102 23.73 5.53 -9.83
C GLU A 102 23.79 5.57 -8.30
N THR A 103 24.97 5.88 -7.75
CA THR A 103 25.23 5.85 -6.30
C THR A 103 24.49 6.94 -5.52
N ASP A 104 24.08 7.99 -6.21
CA ASP A 104 23.37 9.16 -5.69
C ASP A 104 21.91 9.21 -6.16
N PHE A 105 21.38 8.12 -6.75
CA PHE A 105 20.02 8.08 -7.27
C PHE A 105 18.98 8.49 -6.22
N CYS A 106 18.99 7.85 -5.04
CA CYS A 106 18.01 8.17 -4.01
C CYS A 106 18.18 9.60 -3.50
N ASP A 107 19.40 10.10 -3.33
CA ASP A 107 19.64 11.48 -2.90
C ASP A 107 19.09 12.49 -3.91
N ASN A 108 19.12 12.16 -5.20
CA ASN A 108 18.60 13.01 -6.29
C ASN A 108 17.08 12.93 -6.47
N VAL A 109 16.45 11.83 -6.06
CA VAL A 109 15.00 11.59 -6.22
C VAL A 109 14.20 11.95 -4.98
N MET A 110 14.83 11.90 -3.81
CA MET A 110 14.22 12.34 -2.56
C MET A 110 13.74 13.80 -2.66
N ASP A 111 12.58 14.06 -2.06
CA ASP A 111 11.93 15.38 -2.00
C ASP A 111 11.56 16.02 -3.36
N LYS A 112 11.65 15.27 -4.47
CA LYS A 112 11.08 15.72 -5.75
C LYS A 112 9.58 15.93 -5.63
N GLU A 113 9.13 17.12 -6.03
CA GLU A 113 7.72 17.49 -6.11
C GLU A 113 7.24 17.39 -7.56
N LEU A 114 6.24 16.52 -7.78
CA LEU A 114 5.49 16.43 -9.03
C LEU A 114 4.10 17.02 -8.85
N LYS A 115 3.41 17.25 -9.96
CA LYS A 115 2.14 18.00 -10.02
C LYS A 115 1.10 17.54 -8.99
N ASN A 116 1.02 16.23 -8.72
CA ASN A 116 -0.01 15.62 -7.87
C ASN A 116 0.54 14.72 -6.75
N PHE A 117 1.86 14.62 -6.60
CA PHE A 117 2.50 13.80 -5.56
C PHE A 117 3.96 14.23 -5.35
N SER A 118 4.52 13.83 -4.22
CA SER A 118 5.93 14.05 -3.89
C SER A 118 6.58 12.74 -3.51
N VAL A 119 7.86 12.60 -3.79
CA VAL A 119 8.65 11.49 -3.28
C VAL A 119 8.88 11.70 -1.79
N ARG A 120 8.65 10.65 -0.99
CA ARG A 120 8.75 10.65 0.48
C ARG A 120 9.79 9.67 1.01
N GLY A 121 10.21 8.72 0.18
CA GLY A 121 11.19 7.72 0.53
C GLY A 121 11.82 7.15 -0.73
N CYS A 122 13.07 6.75 -0.63
CA CYS A 122 13.77 5.99 -1.64
C CYS A 122 14.70 5.01 -0.95
N LYS A 123 14.73 3.77 -1.43
CA LYS A 123 15.62 2.72 -0.93
C LYS A 123 16.16 1.92 -2.11
N GLU A 124 17.46 1.66 -2.09
CA GLU A 124 18.06 0.63 -2.94
C GLU A 124 17.62 -0.75 -2.43
N GLU A 125 16.90 -1.49 -3.28
CA GLU A 125 16.42 -2.82 -2.92
C GLU A 125 17.41 -3.89 -3.34
N LYS A 126 17.90 -3.79 -4.59
CA LYS A 126 18.77 -4.81 -5.15
C LYS A 126 19.65 -4.27 -6.28
N VAL A 127 20.96 -4.42 -6.11
CA VAL A 127 21.92 -4.33 -7.22
C VAL A 127 21.96 -5.67 -7.94
N HIS A 128 21.73 -5.67 -9.25
CA HIS A 128 21.70 -6.90 -10.05
C HIS A 128 23.12 -7.30 -10.47
N GLU A 129 23.48 -8.56 -10.18
CA GLU A 129 24.79 -9.11 -10.56
C GLU A 129 24.94 -9.28 -12.08
N GLN A 130 23.82 -9.55 -12.77
CA GLN A 130 23.80 -9.69 -14.22
C GLN A 130 23.78 -8.31 -14.88
N LYS A 131 24.67 -8.12 -15.85
CA LYS A 131 24.76 -6.89 -16.62
C LYS A 131 23.99 -7.01 -17.93
N VAL A 132 23.30 -5.94 -18.31
CA VAL A 132 22.69 -5.80 -19.64
C VAL A 132 23.59 -4.88 -20.46
N ASP A 133 24.12 -5.39 -21.57
CA ASP A 133 25.08 -4.66 -22.43
C ASP A 133 26.26 -4.04 -21.67
N GLY A 134 26.76 -4.75 -20.64
CA GLY A 134 27.87 -4.29 -19.79
C GLY A 134 27.48 -3.28 -18.71
N THR A 135 26.20 -2.90 -18.62
CA THR A 135 25.66 -1.96 -17.63
C THR A 135 25.11 -2.70 -16.41
N THR A 136 25.47 -2.21 -15.21
CA THR A 136 24.90 -2.69 -13.95
C THR A 136 23.54 -2.04 -13.73
N LEU A 137 22.53 -2.83 -13.40
CA LEU A 137 21.19 -2.34 -13.08
C LEU A 137 20.90 -2.44 -11.58
N VAL A 138 20.07 -1.53 -11.06
CA VAL A 138 19.56 -1.54 -9.68
C VAL A 138 18.06 -1.38 -9.67
N THR A 139 17.43 -2.06 -8.72
CA THR A 139 16.02 -1.86 -8.36
C THR A 139 15.93 -1.00 -7.11
N TYR A 140 15.10 0.05 -7.19
CA TYR A 140 14.80 0.99 -6.11
C TYR A 140 13.33 0.91 -5.74
N ILE A 141 13.01 1.13 -4.47
CA ILE A 141 11.65 1.29 -3.96
C ILE A 141 11.48 2.76 -3.60
N VAL A 142 10.56 3.43 -4.28
CA VAL A 142 10.25 4.85 -4.09
C VAL A 142 8.88 4.97 -3.45
N THR A 143 8.82 5.54 -2.26
CA THR A 143 7.55 5.82 -1.57
C THR A 143 7.08 7.22 -1.98
N ILE A 144 5.80 7.36 -2.34
CA ILE A 144 5.23 8.65 -2.72
C ILE A 144 4.10 9.08 -1.76
N SER A 145 3.82 10.38 -1.75
CA SER A 145 2.89 11.02 -0.81
C SER A 145 1.40 10.76 -1.08
N SER A 146 1.06 9.88 -2.02
CA SER A 146 -0.32 9.59 -2.44
C SER A 146 -0.41 8.17 -3.01
N PHE A 147 -1.60 7.70 -3.37
CA PHE A 147 -1.75 6.40 -4.05
C PHE A 147 -0.91 6.37 -5.34
N ALA A 148 -0.16 5.29 -5.53
CA ALA A 148 0.80 5.14 -6.61
C ALA A 148 0.13 4.31 -7.68
N SER A 149 -0.23 4.99 -8.75
CA SER A 149 -0.67 4.37 -9.99
C SER A 149 0.54 4.21 -10.92
N ASN A 150 0.42 3.32 -11.90
CA ASN A 150 1.39 3.26 -12.99
C ASN A 150 1.49 4.60 -13.73
N GLU A 151 0.42 5.37 -13.83
CA GLU A 151 0.45 6.75 -14.37
C GLU A 151 1.42 7.64 -13.57
N LYS A 152 1.38 7.61 -12.23
CA LYS A 152 2.35 8.34 -11.41
C LYS A 152 3.76 7.77 -11.50
N ALA A 153 3.89 6.46 -11.71
CA ALA A 153 5.18 5.86 -12.03
C ALA A 153 5.73 6.43 -13.34
N TYR A 154 4.88 6.56 -14.38
CA TYR A 154 5.27 7.18 -15.65
C TYR A 154 5.59 8.67 -15.50
N GLU A 155 4.78 9.45 -14.77
CA GLU A 155 5.08 10.86 -14.49
C GLU A 155 6.44 11.02 -13.81
N LEU A 156 6.76 10.16 -12.83
CA LEU A 156 8.09 10.16 -12.20
C LEU A 156 9.18 9.75 -13.19
N LEU A 157 8.95 8.73 -14.02
CA LEU A 157 9.93 8.29 -15.01
C LEU A 157 10.19 9.38 -16.06
N GLU A 158 9.18 10.08 -16.56
CA GLU A 158 9.34 11.18 -17.51
C GLU A 158 10.27 12.27 -16.95
N GLU A 159 10.12 12.61 -15.67
CA GLU A 159 10.98 13.55 -14.96
C GLU A 159 12.42 13.04 -14.77
N LEU A 160 12.62 11.72 -14.62
CA LEU A 160 13.95 11.12 -14.43
C LEU A 160 14.70 10.86 -15.74
N GLN A 161 13.99 10.80 -16.86
CA GLN A 161 14.54 10.49 -18.18
C GLN A 161 15.01 11.78 -18.85
N ASP A 162 16.17 12.28 -18.41
CA ASP A 162 16.76 13.56 -18.83
C ASP A 162 17.18 13.64 -20.32
N ASP A 163 16.86 12.63 -21.15
CA ASP A 163 16.96 12.67 -22.62
C ASP A 163 16.28 11.44 -23.27
N LEU A 164 15.30 11.67 -24.16
CA LEU A 164 14.40 10.66 -24.76
C LEU A 164 15.07 9.58 -25.65
N LYS A 165 16.40 9.55 -25.77
CA LYS A 165 17.10 8.63 -26.68
C LYS A 165 17.32 7.24 -26.10
N PHE A 166 17.32 7.09 -24.76
CA PHE A 166 17.52 5.80 -24.09
C PHE A 166 16.70 5.74 -22.80
N CYS A 167 15.95 4.65 -22.60
CA CYS A 167 15.23 4.43 -21.34
C CYS A 167 16.23 4.05 -20.24
N LYS A 168 16.69 5.02 -19.44
CA LYS A 168 17.57 4.79 -18.28
C LYS A 168 16.87 4.06 -17.14
N TYR A 169 15.59 4.36 -16.95
CA TYR A 169 14.75 3.79 -15.91
C TYR A 169 13.48 3.17 -16.49
N ASN A 170 12.99 2.12 -15.85
CA ASN A 170 11.65 1.60 -16.00
C ASN A 170 11.00 1.51 -14.62
N GLY A 171 9.68 1.53 -14.51
CA GLY A 171 9.03 1.61 -13.22
C GLY A 171 7.53 1.32 -13.24
N HIS A 172 7.02 0.91 -12.08
CA HIS A 172 5.61 0.58 -11.88
C HIS A 172 5.23 0.75 -10.39
N SER A 173 3.93 0.78 -10.08
CA SER A 173 3.47 0.81 -8.70
C SER A 173 3.49 -0.56 -8.03
N LEU A 174 3.87 -0.58 -6.75
CA LEU A 174 3.83 -1.68 -5.80
C LEU A 174 2.57 -1.68 -4.93
N GLY A 175 1.80 -0.58 -4.95
CA GLY A 175 0.43 -0.53 -4.45
C GLY A 175 -0.45 -1.46 -5.27
N TYR A 176 -0.42 -2.73 -4.87
CA TYR A 176 -0.98 -3.92 -5.51
C TYR A 176 -0.79 -3.97 -7.04
N THR A 177 0.12 -4.86 -7.46
CA THR A 177 -0.20 -5.72 -8.60
C THR A 177 -1.59 -6.30 -8.37
N ALA A 178 -2.44 -6.15 -9.39
CA ALA A 178 -3.78 -6.74 -9.46
C ALA A 178 -3.83 -8.20 -8.97
#